data_AF-A0A5N4AFA0-F1
#
_entry.id   AF-A0A5N4AFA0-F1
#
_cell.length_a   1.000
_cell.length_b   1.000
_cell.length_c   1.000
_cell.angle_alpha   90.00
_cell.angle_beta   90.00
_cell.angle_gamma   90.00
#
_symmetry.space_group_name_H-M   'P 1'
#
loop_
_entity.id
_entity.type
_entity.pdbx_description
1 polymer ?
#
loop_
_entity_poly.entity_id
_entity_poly.type
_entity_poly.pdbx_seq_one_letter_code
_entity_poly.pdbx_strand_id
1 'polypeptide(L)'
;MCPGVVFTSSSDQVFSFGFEISELCDPEPMRFRSFYTVAQNRWMQLYGSSFPTVALINGSAMATGCLLALSCDYRVMVKGHVIGLNEQQVGLVPPTWFTSTMLNTIGHRHTRTW
;
A
#
# COMPACT_ATOMS: atom_id res chain seq x y z
N MET A 1 26.27 -1.43 -0.96
CA MET A 1 24.91 -1.73 -1.47
C MET A 1 24.14 -2.43 -0.34
N CYS A 2 22.91 -2.00 -0.03
CA CYS A 2 22.06 -2.74 0.91
C CYS A 2 21.64 -4.08 0.26
N PRO A 3 21.85 -5.22 0.93
CA PRO A 3 21.50 -6.53 0.37
C PRO A 3 19.98 -6.81 0.37
N GLY A 4 19.20 -5.97 1.04
CA GLY A 4 17.75 -6.03 1.09
C GLY A 4 17.19 -5.01 2.10
N VAL A 5 15.87 -4.88 2.15
CA VAL A 5 15.17 -3.97 3.07
C VAL A 5 13.98 -4.67 3.71
N VAL A 6 13.80 -4.48 5.02
CA VAL A 6 12.60 -4.91 5.75
C VAL A 6 11.82 -3.68 6.18
N PHE A 7 10.53 -3.64 5.84
CA PHE A 7 9.58 -2.63 6.29
C PHE A 7 8.79 -3.18 7.47
N THR A 8 8.77 -2.46 8.58
CA THR A 8 7.94 -2.73 9.76
C THR A 8 7.52 -1.41 10.39
N SER A 9 6.43 -1.41 11.15
CA SER A 9 6.04 -0.26 11.95
C SER A 9 6.69 -0.31 13.32
N SER A 10 6.92 0.85 13.91
CA SER A 10 7.24 0.97 15.34
C SER A 10 6.02 0.79 16.25
N SER A 11 4.82 0.73 15.67
CA SER A 11 3.56 0.43 16.36
C SER A 11 3.14 -1.02 16.13
N ASP A 12 2.78 -1.71 17.21
CA ASP A 12 2.26 -3.09 17.15
C ASP A 12 0.74 -3.15 16.86
N GLN A 13 0.11 -2.00 16.60
CA GLN A 13 -1.33 -1.94 16.26
C GLN A 13 -1.54 -1.63 14.78
N VAL A 14 -0.66 -0.80 14.22
CA VAL A 14 -0.82 -0.26 12.87
C VAL A 14 0.49 -0.41 12.13
N PHE A 15 0.48 -1.22 11.07
CA PHE A 15 1.58 -1.26 10.12
C PHE A 15 1.58 0.03 9.29
N SER A 16 0.45 0.33 8.65
CA SER A 16 0.21 1.60 7.96
C SER A 16 -1.26 1.69 7.55
N PHE A 17 -1.88 2.85 7.73
CA PHE A 17 -3.21 3.15 7.16
C PHE A 17 -3.13 3.91 5.83
N GLY A 18 -1.93 4.04 5.27
CA GLY A 18 -1.70 4.76 4.03
C GLY A 18 -1.74 6.26 4.22
N PHE A 19 -2.30 6.96 3.23
CA PHE A 19 -2.33 8.40 3.21
C PHE A 19 -3.38 8.99 4.15
N GLU A 20 -3.10 10.19 4.65
CA GLU A 20 -4.07 10.95 5.43
C GLU A 20 -5.23 11.38 4.53
N ILE A 21 -6.47 11.12 4.95
CA ILE A 21 -7.68 11.43 4.16
C ILE A 21 -7.79 12.94 3.90
N SER A 22 -7.27 13.78 4.79
CA SER A 22 -7.21 15.24 4.62
C SER A 22 -6.38 15.67 3.40
N GLU A 23 -5.34 14.93 3.02
CA GLU A 23 -4.56 15.17 1.79
C GLU A 23 -5.35 14.81 0.52
N LEU A 24 -6.43 14.04 0.66
CA LEU A 24 -7.31 13.61 -0.43
C LEU A 24 -8.60 14.45 -0.53
N CYS A 25 -8.99 15.12 0.56
CA CYS A 25 -10.19 15.96 0.63
C CYS A 25 -9.85 17.43 0.34
N ASP A 26 -10.38 17.96 -0.77
CA ASP A 26 -10.21 19.35 -1.22
C ASP A 26 -8.76 19.85 -1.47
N PRO A 27 -7.89 19.05 -2.11
CA PRO A 27 -6.58 19.54 -2.49
C PRO A 27 -6.71 20.47 -3.70
N GLU A 28 -6.01 21.61 -3.65
CA GLU A 28 -5.75 22.41 -4.85
C GLU A 28 -5.27 21.49 -5.99
N PRO A 29 -5.84 21.56 -7.20
CA PRO A 29 -5.60 20.56 -8.25
C PRO A 29 -4.11 20.29 -8.55
N MET A 30 -3.26 21.32 -8.45
CA MET A 30 -1.81 21.19 -8.64
C MET A 30 -1.14 20.43 -7.50
N ARG A 31 -1.55 20.65 -6.25
CA ARG A 31 -1.05 19.93 -5.08
C ARG A 31 -1.42 18.46 -5.16
N PHE A 32 -2.67 18.15 -5.50
CA PHE A 32 -3.13 16.78 -5.68
C PHE A 32 -2.31 16.03 -6.74
N ARG A 33 -2.12 16.65 -7.91
CA ARG A 33 -1.33 16.06 -8.99
C ARG A 33 0.11 15.80 -8.56
N SER A 34 0.72 16.74 -7.86
CA SER A 34 2.11 16.60 -7.37
C SER A 34 2.22 15.46 -6.36
N PHE A 35 1.32 15.44 -5.38
CA PHE A 35 1.23 14.36 -4.38
C PHE A 35 1.09 12.99 -5.04
N TYR A 36 0.14 12.87 -5.96
CA TYR A 36 -0.15 11.61 -6.65
C TYR A 36 1.02 11.15 -7.52
N THR A 37 1.71 12.08 -8.19
CA THR A 37 2.91 11.80 -8.99
C THR A 37 4.03 11.26 -8.10
N VAL A 38 4.24 11.86 -6.93
CA VAL A 38 5.24 11.38 -5.97
C VAL A 38 4.87 9.98 -5.45
N ALA A 39 3.61 9.77 -5.06
CA ALA A 39 3.11 8.48 -4.59
C ALA A 39 3.33 7.37 -5.64
N GLN A 40 2.94 7.62 -6.89
CA GLN A 40 3.13 6.68 -7.99
C GLN A 40 4.61 6.39 -8.26
N ASN A 41 5.47 7.42 -8.25
CA ASN A 41 6.91 7.23 -8.43
C ASN A 41 7.54 6.40 -7.31
N ARG A 42 7.11 6.60 -6.06
CA ARG A 42 7.58 5.78 -4.92
C ARG A 42 7.13 4.34 -5.04
N TRP A 43 5.87 4.10 -5.44
CA TRP A 43 5.39 2.77 -5.71
C TRP A 43 6.21 2.09 -6.82
N MET A 44 6.46 2.76 -7.95
CA MET A 44 7.28 2.21 -9.04
C MET A 44 8.71 1.88 -8.61
N GLN A 45 9.32 2.75 -7.80
CA GLN A 45 10.67 2.52 -7.26
C GLN A 45 10.75 1.29 -6.35
N LEU A 46 9.73 1.08 -5.51
CA LEU A 46 9.69 -0.06 -4.61
C LEU A 46 9.35 -1.35 -5.36
N TYR A 47 8.28 -1.33 -6.15
CA TYR A 47 7.79 -2.48 -6.92
C TYR A 47 8.81 -2.97 -7.97
N GLY A 48 9.60 -2.04 -8.53
CA GLY A 48 10.68 -2.34 -9.47
C GLY A 48 12.08 -2.38 -8.84
N SER A 49 12.18 -2.47 -7.51
CA SER A 49 13.48 -2.46 -6.84
C SER A 49 14.31 -3.69 -7.21
N SER A 50 15.63 -3.52 -7.36
CA SER A 50 16.55 -4.59 -7.76
C SER A 50 17.09 -5.40 -6.58
N PHE A 51 16.63 -5.12 -5.36
CA PHE A 51 17.06 -5.77 -4.14
C PHE A 51 15.85 -6.37 -3.42
N PRO A 52 16.03 -7.48 -2.68
CA PRO A 52 14.94 -8.12 -1.94
C PRO A 52 14.27 -7.19 -0.91
N THR A 53 12.95 -7.20 -0.90
CA THR A 53 12.10 -6.40 0.00
C THR A 53 11.12 -7.27 0.77
N VAL A 54 10.99 -7.04 2.07
CA VAL A 54 10.06 -7.78 2.94
C VAL A 54 9.20 -6.83 3.74
N ALA A 55 7.88 -7.05 3.74
CA ALA A 55 6.96 -6.40 4.65
C ALA A 55 6.72 -7.29 5.88
N LEU A 56 7.24 -6.87 7.03
CA LEU A 56 6.92 -7.42 8.34
C LEU A 56 5.72 -6.63 8.90
N ILE A 57 4.53 -7.19 8.70
CA ILE A 57 3.26 -6.55 9.01
C ILE A 57 2.90 -6.89 10.46
N ASN A 58 3.39 -6.07 11.39
CA ASN A 58 3.17 -6.18 12.84
C ASN A 58 1.89 -5.48 13.33
N GLY A 59 1.04 -5.02 12.42
CA GLY A 59 -0.22 -4.35 12.74
C GLY A 59 -1.14 -4.25 11.52
N SER A 60 -2.26 -3.55 11.62
CA SER A 60 -3.22 -3.42 10.50
C SER A 60 -2.62 -2.62 9.34
N ALA A 61 -2.87 -3.06 8.11
CA ALA A 61 -2.33 -2.51 6.87
C ALA A 61 -3.47 -2.17 5.89
N MET A 62 -3.95 -0.92 5.90
CA MET A 62 -5.12 -0.49 5.10
C MET A 62 -4.73 0.47 3.98
N ALA A 63 -5.56 0.54 2.93
CA ALA A 63 -5.37 1.40 1.76
C ALA A 63 -3.93 1.34 1.20
N THR A 64 -3.22 2.48 1.16
CA THR A 64 -1.83 2.54 0.70
C THR A 64 -0.85 1.76 1.58
N GLY A 65 -1.18 1.51 2.84
CA GLY A 65 -0.42 0.60 3.70
C GLY A 65 -0.48 -0.85 3.21
N CYS A 66 -1.65 -1.29 2.71
CA CYS A 66 -1.77 -2.57 2.01
C CYS A 66 -0.92 -2.56 0.73
N LEU A 67 -0.98 -1.48 -0.06
CA LEU A 67 -0.14 -1.37 -1.27
C LEU A 67 1.35 -1.47 -0.96
N LEU A 68 1.83 -0.80 0.08
CA LEU A 68 3.23 -0.88 0.51
C LEU A 68 3.65 -2.33 0.75
N ALA A 69 2.82 -3.10 1.46
CA ALA A 69 3.04 -4.52 1.69
C ALA A 69 2.99 -5.35 0.40
N LEU A 70 2.02 -5.09 -0.48
CA LEU A 70 1.89 -5.76 -1.77
C LEU A 70 3.03 -5.43 -2.73
N SER A 71 3.71 -4.31 -2.52
CA SER A 71 4.85 -3.88 -3.35
C SER A 71 6.17 -4.55 -2.96
N CYS A 72 6.21 -5.24 -1.81
CA CYS A 72 7.38 -6.00 -1.38
C CYS A 72 7.40 -7.39 -2.02
N ASP A 73 8.58 -8.03 -2.10
CA ASP A 73 8.72 -9.39 -2.61
C ASP A 73 8.04 -10.42 -1.68
N TYR A 74 8.19 -10.23 -0.36
CA TYR A 74 7.63 -11.13 0.63
C TYR A 74 6.85 -10.38 1.72
N ARG A 75 5.86 -11.07 2.30
CA ARG A 75 4.97 -10.52 3.34
C ARG A 75 4.82 -11.54 4.46
N VAL A 76 5.03 -11.09 5.70
CA VAL A 76 4.74 -11.86 6.91
C VAL A 76 3.86 -11.01 7.80
N MET A 77 2.71 -11.54 8.22
CA MET A 77 1.73 -10.79 8.99
C MET A 77 1.40 -11.51 10.30
N VAL A 78 1.34 -10.75 11.39
CA VAL A 78 0.87 -11.25 12.68
C VAL A 78 -0.64 -11.50 12.65
N LYS A 79 -1.12 -12.47 13.42
CA LYS A 79 -2.56 -12.79 13.50
C LYS A 79 -3.31 -11.68 14.24
N GLY A 80 -4.61 -11.53 13.95
CA GLY A 80 -5.50 -10.61 14.67
C GLY A 80 -5.59 -9.20 14.09
N HIS A 81 -4.86 -8.91 13.01
CA HIS A 81 -4.92 -7.63 12.29
C HIS A 81 -5.55 -7.79 10.91
N VAL A 82 -5.91 -6.68 10.29
CA VAL A 82 -6.55 -6.64 8.97
C VAL A 82 -5.60 -6.03 7.95
N ILE A 83 -5.55 -6.61 6.76
CA ILE A 83 -4.88 -6.06 5.59
C ILE A 83 -5.87 -5.99 4.42
N GLY A 84 -5.89 -4.88 3.69
CA GLY A 84 -6.78 -4.73 2.55
C GLY A 84 -6.91 -3.31 2.03
N LEU A 85 -7.60 -3.20 0.89
CA LEU A 85 -8.06 -1.93 0.34
C LEU A 85 -9.41 -1.57 0.98
N ASN A 86 -9.59 -0.31 1.34
CA ASN A 86 -10.82 0.20 1.97
C ASN A 86 -11.28 1.53 1.37
N GLU A 87 -10.73 1.91 0.21
CA GLU A 87 -11.02 3.15 -0.51
C GLU A 87 -12.52 3.28 -0.82
N GLN A 88 -13.20 2.17 -1.14
CA GLN A 88 -14.64 2.18 -1.42
C GLN A 88 -15.48 2.59 -0.19
N GLN A 89 -15.04 2.28 1.02
CA GLN A 89 -15.75 2.63 2.25
C GLN A 89 -15.75 4.14 2.50
N VAL A 90 -14.80 4.86 1.92
CA VAL A 90 -14.69 6.33 1.99
C VAL A 90 -15.11 7.01 0.69
N GLY A 91 -15.77 6.28 -0.23
CA GLY A 91 -16.26 6.82 -1.50
C GLY A 91 -15.18 7.10 -2.55
N LEU A 92 -13.98 6.54 -2.37
CA LEU A 92 -12.87 6.67 -3.31
C LEU A 92 -12.74 5.43 -4.18
N VAL A 93 -12.27 5.64 -5.42
CA VAL A 93 -11.93 4.55 -6.33
C VAL A 93 -10.42 4.31 -6.25
N PRO A 94 -9.96 3.08 -5.94
CA PRO A 94 -8.54 2.80 -5.88
C PRO A 94 -7.93 2.95 -7.28
N PRO A 95 -6.71 3.48 -7.40
CA PRO A 95 -6.01 3.56 -8.67
C PRO A 95 -5.85 2.22 -9.36
N THR A 96 -5.76 2.22 -10.68
CA THR A 96 -5.56 1.00 -11.48
C THR A 96 -4.29 0.24 -11.11
N TRP A 97 -3.23 0.94 -10.71
CA TRP A 97 -1.97 0.33 -10.26
C TRP A 97 -2.10 -0.33 -8.88
N PHE A 98 -2.95 0.18 -7.98
CA PHE A 98 -3.27 -0.51 -6.73
C PHE A 98 -3.97 -1.85 -7.01
N THR A 99 -5.06 -1.78 -7.78
CA THR A 99 -5.88 -2.96 -8.07
C THR A 99 -5.12 -3.99 -8.90
N SER A 100 -4.25 -3.55 -9.82
CA SER A 100 -3.36 -4.44 -10.58
C SER A 100 -2.32 -5.13 -9.69
N THR A 101 -1.73 -4.42 -8.73
CA THR A 101 -0.78 -5.01 -7.77
C THR A 101 -1.47 -6.07 -6.91
N MET A 102 -2.68 -5.78 -6.43
CA MET A 102 -3.49 -6.75 -5.68
C MET A 102 -3.86 -7.96 -6.54
N LEU A 103 -4.28 -7.72 -7.79
CA LEU A 103 -4.61 -8.78 -8.75
C LEU A 103 -3.45 -9.72 -9.00
N ASN A 104 -2.23 -9.19 -9.13
CA ASN A 104 -1.01 -9.99 -9.29
C ASN A 104 -0.68 -10.82 -8.04
N THR A 105 -1.19 -10.42 -6.87
CA THR A 105 -0.89 -11.10 -5.60
C THR A 105 -1.89 -12.20 -5.26
N ILE A 106 -3.20 -11.93 -5.37
CA ILE A 106 -4.26 -12.85 -4.88
C ILE A 106 -5.17 -13.40 -5.99
N GLY A 107 -4.94 -12.97 -7.22
CA GLY A 107 -5.72 -13.37 -8.38
C GLY A 107 -7.07 -12.65 -8.48
N HIS A 108 -7.63 -12.68 -9.68
CA HIS A 108 -8.77 -11.84 -10.08
C HIS A 108 -10.07 -12.10 -9.29
N ARG A 109 -10.34 -13.35 -8.87
CA ARG A 109 -11.54 -13.68 -8.09
C ARG A 109 -11.51 -12.99 -6.74
N HIS A 110 -10.40 -13.11 -6.02
CA HIS A 110 -10.29 -12.52 -4.69
C HIS A 110 -10.28 -11.00 -4.78
N THR A 111 -9.53 -10.39 -5.71
CA THR A 111 -9.49 -8.92 -5.86
C THR A 111 -10.85 -8.27 -6.08
N ARG A 112 -11.82 -8.98 -6.70
CA ARG A 112 -13.18 -8.47 -6.92
C ARG A 112 -14.10 -8.55 -5.71
N THR A 113 -13.82 -9.45 -4.77
CA THR A 113 -14.66 -9.67 -3.58
C THR A 113 -14.25 -8.85 -2.38
N TRP A 114 -13.16 -8.09 -2.51
CA TRP A 114 -12.69 -7.10 -1.56
C TRP A 114 -13.36 -5.77 -1.83
#